data_AF-A0AAI9XAB5-F1
#
_entry.id   AF-A0AAI9XAB5-F1
#
_cell.length_a   1.000
_cell.length_b   1.000
_cell.length_c   1.000
_cell.angle_alpha   90.00
_cell.angle_beta   90.00
_cell.angle_gamma   90.00
#
_symmetry.space_group_name_H-M   'P 1'
#
loop_
_entity.id
_entity.type
_entity.pdbx_description
1 polymer ?
#
loop_
_entity_poly.entity_id
_entity_poly.type
_entity_poly.pdbx_seq_one_letter_code
_entity_poly.pdbx_strand_id
1 'polypeptide(L)'
;MWNKVFGSESAIWRDRFGKQYDIPPGRTSKELKIEYQIRGLVLRASIQFKEKEDERQYLWMEVMQTMLEEALTLSIAPGDTSKTLQRIHETLGRVNFLCEFQNHQTPSPLFCGLQLCLSSFALKSDLTLPCRRTDYNLQGVYSYGDKVGEPFIDHENLDLGRLLDIRHFWQRHVLHPVELSFQESFSELPEDVKPKLRKEIPTGASKLSSSWLGYYSCIHPVSDLLKNGDRQTCADIEIHGEVIDPMALDLKPSEHFWPQQCRKIIPLAGGPDTKRTYFEGKQRSYSGPDEVENPVFGFTEEIAGQHGGFGGWMRICFVIAEGNEDDEDDEDDEEKTPSLLMEDEGWIHGYEAVIIPGGRMMLGRWLDMKATDARGPFIFWDV
;
A
#
# COMPACT_ATOMS: atom_id res chain seq x y z
N MET A 1 26.56 25.88 -36.95
CA MET A 1 27.07 25.78 -35.55
C MET A 1 25.95 25.37 -34.60
N TRP A 2 24.81 26.06 -34.56
CA TRP A 2 23.64 25.73 -33.73
C TRP A 2 23.07 24.31 -33.89
N ASN A 3 23.01 23.76 -35.11
CA ASN A 3 22.56 22.37 -35.33
C ASN A 3 23.52 21.31 -34.76
N LYS A 4 24.82 21.62 -34.58
CA LYS A 4 25.76 20.71 -33.90
C LYS A 4 25.60 20.76 -32.38
N VAL A 5 25.18 21.91 -31.85
CA VAL A 5 25.03 22.15 -30.39
C VAL A 5 23.65 21.69 -29.89
N PHE A 6 22.57 21.87 -30.67
CA PHE A 6 21.20 21.48 -30.29
C PHE A 6 20.66 20.28 -31.08
N GLY A 7 21.51 19.62 -31.87
CA GLY A 7 21.19 18.38 -32.55
C GLY A 7 20.67 17.30 -31.58
N SER A 8 19.90 16.34 -32.08
CA SER A 8 19.29 15.29 -31.24
C SER A 8 20.33 14.48 -30.46
N GLU A 9 21.50 14.23 -31.05
CA GLU A 9 22.58 13.48 -30.43
C GLU A 9 23.47 14.32 -29.49
N SER A 10 23.17 15.60 -29.32
CA SER A 10 24.00 16.49 -28.48
C SER A 10 23.95 16.09 -27.01
N ALA A 11 25.12 16.04 -26.37
CA ALA A 11 25.26 15.80 -24.93
C ALA A 11 24.51 16.83 -24.07
N ILE A 12 24.17 18.01 -24.62
CA ILE A 12 23.35 19.02 -23.93
C ILE A 12 21.99 18.46 -23.50
N TRP A 13 21.37 17.57 -24.28
CA TRP A 13 20.08 17.00 -23.90
C TRP A 13 20.20 16.07 -22.70
N ARG A 14 21.30 15.32 -22.61
CA ARG A 14 21.61 14.49 -21.44
C ARG A 14 21.86 15.34 -20.20
N ASP A 15 22.63 16.43 -20.32
CA ASP A 15 22.84 17.39 -19.22
C ASP A 15 21.53 18.02 -18.75
N ARG A 16 20.69 18.51 -19.69
CA ARG A 16 19.39 19.11 -19.37
C ARG A 16 18.42 18.13 -18.72
N PHE A 17 18.36 16.90 -19.22
CA PHE A 17 17.55 15.85 -18.63
C PHE A 17 18.06 15.52 -17.22
N GLY A 18 19.35 15.24 -17.07
CA GLY A 18 19.98 14.90 -15.79
C GLY A 18 19.93 15.99 -14.71
N LYS A 19 19.64 17.25 -15.09
CA LYS A 19 19.36 18.34 -14.16
C LYS A 19 17.95 18.29 -13.55
N GLN A 20 17.00 17.62 -14.20
CA GLN A 20 15.59 17.59 -13.77
C GLN A 20 15.08 16.18 -13.44
N TYR A 21 15.69 15.15 -14.00
CA TYR A 21 15.24 13.77 -13.90
C TYR A 21 16.46 12.84 -13.74
N ASP A 22 16.22 11.68 -13.15
CA ASP A 22 17.21 10.61 -13.07
C ASP A 22 17.35 9.95 -14.44
N ILE A 23 18.57 9.76 -14.93
CA ILE A 23 18.80 9.26 -16.29
C ILE A 23 18.77 7.73 -16.31
N PRO A 24 17.82 7.09 -17.03
CA PRO A 24 17.83 5.64 -17.16
C PRO A 24 19.08 5.15 -17.92
N PRO A 25 19.69 4.02 -17.51
CA PRO A 25 20.82 3.42 -18.21
C PRO A 25 20.51 3.12 -19.68
N GLY A 26 21.51 3.23 -20.56
CA GLY A 26 21.38 2.88 -21.97
C GLY A 26 20.63 3.90 -22.86
N ARG A 27 19.98 4.92 -22.28
CA ARG A 27 19.25 5.93 -23.05
C ARG A 27 20.17 6.87 -23.83
N THR A 28 19.88 7.04 -25.12
CA THR A 28 20.58 7.95 -26.02
C THR A 28 20.18 9.41 -25.78
N SER A 29 21.03 10.36 -26.18
CA SER A 29 20.72 11.79 -26.06
C SER A 29 19.45 12.18 -26.84
N LYS A 30 19.17 11.51 -27.97
CA LYS A 30 17.96 11.75 -28.77
C LYS A 30 16.69 11.31 -28.06
N GLU A 31 16.71 10.15 -27.41
CA GLU A 31 15.57 9.68 -26.60
C GLU A 31 15.33 10.62 -25.42
N LEU A 32 16.39 10.97 -24.70
CA LEU A 32 16.31 11.92 -23.57
C LEU A 32 15.81 13.30 -24.01
N LYS A 33 16.18 13.78 -25.19
CA LYS A 33 15.63 15.01 -25.76
C LYS A 33 14.12 14.92 -25.92
N ILE A 34 13.63 13.86 -26.57
CA ILE A 34 12.20 13.68 -26.86
C ILE A 34 11.42 13.63 -25.55
N GLU A 35 11.86 12.82 -24.60
CA GLU A 35 11.24 12.69 -23.28
C GLU A 35 11.26 13.99 -22.48
N TYR A 36 12.40 14.69 -22.44
CA TYR A 36 12.51 15.99 -21.79
C TYR A 36 11.48 16.99 -22.33
N GLN A 37 11.32 17.02 -23.65
CA GLN A 37 10.38 17.92 -24.31
C GLN A 37 8.92 17.51 -24.06
N ILE A 38 8.60 16.22 -24.11
CA ILE A 38 7.26 15.68 -23.82
C ILE A 38 6.88 15.97 -22.36
N ARG A 39 7.70 15.56 -21.39
CA ARG A 39 7.48 15.84 -19.95
C ARG A 39 7.33 17.33 -19.70
N GLY A 40 8.20 18.13 -20.32
CA GLY A 40 8.13 19.59 -20.23
C GLY A 40 6.82 20.17 -20.79
N LEU A 41 6.27 19.63 -21.87
CA LEU A 41 5.01 20.09 -22.44
C LEU A 41 3.82 19.63 -21.61
N VAL A 42 3.74 18.32 -21.34
CA VAL A 42 2.58 17.66 -20.75
C VAL A 42 2.40 18.06 -19.28
N LEU A 43 3.47 18.04 -18.47
CA LEU A 43 3.38 18.33 -17.03
C LEU A 43 3.16 19.81 -16.70
N ARG A 44 3.30 20.70 -17.70
CA ARG A 44 2.93 22.12 -17.57
C ARG A 44 1.46 22.39 -17.89
N ALA A 45 0.76 21.44 -18.50
CA ALA A 45 -0.65 21.61 -18.79
C ALA A 45 -1.45 21.72 -17.49
N SER A 46 -2.41 22.64 -17.45
CA SER A 46 -3.40 22.69 -16.38
C SER A 46 -4.44 21.61 -16.65
N ILE A 47 -4.43 20.58 -15.81
CA ILE A 47 -5.33 19.43 -15.89
C ILE A 47 -6.16 19.38 -14.59
N GLN A 48 -7.44 19.03 -14.70
CA GLN A 48 -8.35 18.79 -13.57
C GLN A 48 -9.04 17.46 -13.79
N PHE A 49 -9.17 16.60 -12.78
CA PHE A 49 -9.74 15.25 -12.91
C PHE A 49 -11.19 15.14 -12.40
N LYS A 50 -12.00 16.19 -12.62
CA LYS A 50 -13.39 16.28 -12.10
C LYS A 50 -14.45 15.62 -12.98
N GLU A 51 -14.13 15.49 -14.26
CA GLU A 51 -15.03 14.95 -15.28
C GLU A 51 -14.47 13.61 -15.78
N LYS A 52 -15.20 13.01 -16.72
CA LYS A 52 -14.76 11.80 -17.40
C LYS A 52 -13.42 12.04 -18.05
N GLU A 53 -12.53 11.06 -17.92
CA GLU A 53 -11.19 11.11 -18.48
C GLU A 53 -11.20 11.40 -20.00
N ASP A 54 -10.45 12.43 -20.38
CA ASP A 54 -10.19 12.86 -21.75
C ASP A 54 -8.76 12.48 -22.18
N GLU A 55 -8.46 12.69 -23.46
CA GLU A 55 -7.17 12.35 -24.05
C GLU A 55 -5.99 13.12 -23.40
N ARG A 56 -6.24 14.33 -22.87
CA ARG A 56 -5.18 15.15 -22.25
C ARG A 56 -4.84 14.64 -20.86
N GLN A 57 -5.85 14.27 -20.07
CA GLN A 57 -5.69 13.62 -18.77
C GLN A 57 -4.99 12.27 -18.95
N TYR A 58 -5.39 11.49 -19.95
CA TYR A 58 -4.77 10.20 -20.25
C TYR A 58 -3.29 10.35 -20.60
N LEU A 59 -2.94 11.27 -21.53
CA LEU A 59 -1.54 11.56 -21.87
C LEU A 59 -0.73 12.05 -20.66
N TRP A 60 -1.34 12.85 -19.78
CA TRP A 60 -0.70 13.27 -18.53
C TRP A 60 -0.39 12.08 -17.62
N MET A 61 -1.35 11.16 -17.46
CA MET A 61 -1.16 9.96 -16.65
C MET A 61 -0.11 9.01 -17.24
N GLU A 62 -0.03 8.84 -18.55
CA GLU A 62 1.04 8.03 -19.19
C GLU A 62 2.43 8.62 -18.90
N VAL A 63 2.58 9.94 -18.97
CA VAL A 63 3.84 10.61 -18.62
C VAL A 63 4.18 10.42 -17.14
N MET A 64 3.17 10.51 -16.26
CA MET A 64 3.38 10.29 -14.83
C MET A 64 3.69 8.83 -14.48
N GLN A 65 3.05 7.88 -15.17
CA GLN A 65 3.33 6.45 -15.04
C GLN A 65 4.78 6.14 -15.39
N THR A 66 5.26 6.59 -16.55
CA THR A 66 6.65 6.34 -16.96
C THR A 66 7.65 6.96 -15.98
N MET A 67 7.39 8.17 -15.50
CA MET A 67 8.21 8.81 -14.47
C MET A 67 8.18 8.04 -13.14
N LEU A 68 7.02 7.52 -12.74
CA LEU A 68 6.88 6.76 -11.50
C LEU A 68 7.60 5.41 -11.61
N GLU A 69 7.45 4.70 -12.71
CA GLU A 69 8.18 3.44 -12.96
C GLU A 69 9.69 3.66 -12.92
N GLU A 70 10.21 4.74 -13.53
CA GLU A 70 11.61 5.13 -13.41
C GLU A 70 11.98 5.42 -11.94
N ALA A 71 11.17 6.19 -11.23
CA ALA A 71 11.42 6.54 -9.84
C ALA A 71 11.42 5.31 -8.92
N LEU A 72 10.65 4.26 -9.23
CA LEU A 72 10.60 3.03 -8.45
C LEU A 72 11.74 2.06 -8.78
N THR A 73 12.18 2.00 -10.03
CA THR A 73 13.10 0.96 -10.53
C THR A 73 14.57 1.42 -10.64
N LEU A 74 14.82 2.72 -10.81
CA LEU A 74 16.17 3.22 -10.99
C LEU A 74 16.95 3.25 -9.68
N SER A 75 18.14 2.64 -9.69
CA SER A 75 19.10 2.76 -8.60
C SER A 75 19.69 4.17 -8.59
N ILE A 76 19.59 4.83 -7.45
CA ILE A 76 20.25 6.11 -7.17
C ILE A 76 21.42 5.84 -6.23
N ALA A 77 22.43 6.72 -6.26
CA ALA A 77 23.56 6.56 -5.34
C ALA A 77 23.07 6.70 -3.88
N PRO A 78 23.66 5.96 -2.93
CA PRO A 78 23.31 6.11 -1.52
C PRO A 78 23.45 7.57 -1.07
N GLY A 79 22.40 8.11 -0.44
CA GLY A 79 22.33 9.51 0.00
C GLY A 79 21.89 10.51 -1.07
N ASP A 80 21.77 10.13 -2.35
CA ASP A 80 21.20 10.99 -3.37
C ASP A 80 19.66 10.99 -3.30
N THR A 81 19.05 12.11 -3.66
CA THR A 81 17.60 12.21 -3.83
C THR A 81 17.22 11.97 -5.29
N SER A 82 16.20 11.14 -5.53
CA SER A 82 15.65 10.95 -6.88
C SER A 82 15.07 12.27 -7.41
N LYS A 83 15.65 12.78 -8.49
CA LYS A 83 15.19 14.01 -9.15
C LYS A 83 13.85 13.78 -9.84
N THR A 84 13.65 12.59 -10.40
CA THR A 84 12.37 12.22 -11.01
C THR A 84 11.27 12.21 -9.95
N LEU A 85 11.52 11.65 -8.77
CA LEU A 85 10.58 11.65 -7.66
C LEU A 85 10.27 13.06 -7.15
N GLN A 86 11.29 13.91 -6.99
CA GLN A 86 11.09 15.32 -6.65
C GLN A 86 10.20 16.01 -7.69
N ARG A 87 10.38 15.70 -8.98
CA ARG A 87 9.58 16.28 -10.05
C ARG A 87 8.13 15.78 -10.05
N ILE A 88 7.90 14.51 -9.70
CA ILE A 88 6.55 13.96 -9.46
C ILE A 88 5.89 14.76 -8.33
N HIS A 89 6.56 14.90 -7.19
CA HIS A 89 6.06 15.65 -6.03
C HIS A 89 5.68 17.10 -6.40
N GLU A 90 6.56 17.83 -7.08
CA GLU A 90 6.29 19.20 -7.55
C GLU A 90 5.10 19.29 -8.51
N THR A 91 4.92 18.27 -9.35
CA THR A 91 3.81 18.22 -10.31
C THR A 91 2.50 17.98 -9.57
N LEU A 92 2.48 17.03 -8.63
CA LEU A 92 1.30 16.73 -7.81
C LEU A 92 0.88 17.92 -6.95
N GLY A 93 1.80 18.74 -6.46
CA GLY A 93 1.45 19.99 -5.76
C GLY A 93 0.72 21.05 -6.61
N ARG A 94 0.61 20.84 -7.94
CA ARG A 94 -0.05 21.78 -8.88
C ARG A 94 -1.36 21.26 -9.45
N VAL A 95 -1.67 19.98 -9.24
CA VAL A 95 -2.87 19.32 -9.74
C VAL A 95 -3.55 18.63 -8.58
N ASN A 96 -4.87 18.56 -8.60
CA ASN A 96 -5.62 17.92 -7.53
C ASN A 96 -5.74 16.40 -7.70
N PHE A 97 -4.84 15.75 -8.47
CA PHE A 97 -4.93 14.34 -8.82
C PHE A 97 -5.20 13.45 -7.60
N LEU A 98 -4.38 13.53 -6.55
CA LEU A 98 -4.51 12.69 -5.35
C LEU A 98 -5.76 12.98 -4.47
N CYS A 99 -6.46 14.06 -4.77
CA CYS A 99 -7.67 14.50 -4.08
C CYS A 99 -8.94 14.32 -4.94
N GLU A 100 -8.80 13.80 -6.16
CA GLU A 100 -9.93 13.62 -7.06
C GLU A 100 -10.51 12.22 -6.90
N PHE A 101 -11.78 12.21 -6.55
CA PHE A 101 -12.57 11.02 -6.28
C PHE A 101 -13.59 10.93 -7.40
N GLN A 102 -13.46 9.92 -8.26
CA GLN A 102 -14.33 9.72 -9.42
C GLN A 102 -15.71 9.19 -8.98
N ASN A 103 -16.37 9.94 -8.08
CA ASN A 103 -17.66 9.62 -7.51
C ASN A 103 -18.68 9.49 -8.66
N HIS A 104 -19.31 8.32 -8.76
CA HIS A 104 -20.31 7.98 -9.77
C HIS A 104 -19.78 7.81 -11.21
N GLN A 105 -18.47 7.77 -11.42
CA GLN A 105 -17.85 7.42 -12.70
C GLN A 105 -16.95 6.21 -12.54
N THR A 106 -16.79 5.42 -13.59
CA THR A 106 -15.84 4.31 -13.60
C THR A 106 -14.48 4.85 -14.04
N PRO A 107 -13.51 5.02 -13.13
CA PRO A 107 -12.17 5.48 -13.49
C PRO A 107 -11.47 4.45 -14.40
N SER A 108 -10.56 4.93 -15.25
CA SER A 108 -9.69 4.04 -16.00
C SER A 108 -8.80 3.21 -15.07
N PRO A 109 -8.39 2.00 -15.48
CA PRO A 109 -7.40 1.23 -14.72
C PRO A 109 -6.11 2.01 -14.47
N LEU A 110 -5.67 2.83 -15.42
CA LEU A 110 -4.46 3.65 -15.29
C LEU A 110 -4.60 4.69 -14.17
N PHE A 111 -5.76 5.36 -14.06
CA PHE A 111 -6.02 6.27 -12.95
C PHE A 111 -5.93 5.57 -11.61
N CYS A 112 -6.60 4.43 -11.46
CA CYS A 112 -6.56 3.67 -10.20
C CYS A 112 -5.15 3.18 -9.87
N GLY A 113 -4.45 2.60 -10.85
CA GLY A 113 -3.08 2.12 -10.69
C GLY A 113 -2.12 3.23 -10.27
N LEU A 114 -2.19 4.39 -10.92
CA LEU A 114 -1.34 5.54 -10.63
C LEU A 114 -1.65 6.14 -9.25
N GLN A 115 -2.93 6.28 -8.89
CA GLN A 115 -3.34 6.72 -7.55
C GLN A 115 -2.82 5.79 -6.45
N LEU A 116 -2.98 4.47 -6.63
CA LEU A 116 -2.52 3.47 -5.68
C LEU A 116 -1.00 3.49 -5.55
N CYS A 117 -0.27 3.54 -6.66
CA CYS A 117 1.20 3.62 -6.64
C CYS A 117 1.71 4.93 -6.00
N LEU A 118 0.89 5.98 -5.93
CA LEU A 118 1.20 7.25 -5.25
C LEU A 118 0.64 7.33 -3.81
N SER A 119 0.20 6.21 -3.22
CA SER A 119 -0.43 6.19 -1.89
C SER A 119 0.40 6.87 -0.81
N SER A 120 1.74 6.75 -0.82
CA SER A 120 2.58 7.41 0.20
C SER A 120 2.49 8.94 0.14
N PHE A 121 2.29 9.51 -1.06
CA PHE A 121 2.04 10.94 -1.21
C PHE A 121 0.60 11.31 -0.87
N ALA A 122 -0.34 10.40 -1.11
CA ALA A 122 -1.73 10.60 -0.72
C ALA A 122 -1.95 10.70 0.80
N LEU A 123 -1.01 10.17 1.59
CA LEU A 123 -1.02 10.27 3.05
C LEU A 123 -0.20 11.47 3.57
N LYS A 124 0.13 12.45 2.71
CA LYS A 124 0.79 13.69 3.13
C LYS A 124 -0.18 14.86 3.10
N SER A 125 -0.27 15.57 4.21
CA SER A 125 -1.16 16.72 4.39
C SER A 125 -0.74 17.98 3.62
N ASP A 126 0.51 18.06 3.17
CA ASP A 126 1.01 19.17 2.34
C ASP A 126 0.69 19.01 0.84
N LEU A 127 0.41 17.77 0.40
CA LEU A 127 0.07 17.45 -0.99
C LEU A 127 -1.41 17.18 -1.20
N THR A 128 -2.12 16.74 -0.15
CA THR A 128 -3.49 16.25 -0.30
C THR A 128 -4.45 16.86 0.70
N LEU A 129 -5.72 16.87 0.30
CA LEU A 129 -6.83 17.13 1.19
C LEU A 129 -7.35 15.80 1.73
N PRO A 130 -7.86 15.77 2.97
CA PRO A 130 -8.47 14.56 3.50
C PRO A 130 -9.70 14.14 2.68
N CYS A 131 -9.90 12.84 2.51
CA CYS A 131 -11.08 12.28 1.84
C CYS A 131 -12.35 12.54 2.67
N ARG A 132 -13.48 12.76 1.99
CA ARG A 132 -14.81 12.79 2.62
C ARG A 132 -15.33 11.37 2.78
N ARG A 133 -16.27 11.19 3.70
CA ARG A 133 -16.95 9.91 3.89
C ARG A 133 -17.67 9.41 2.62
N THR A 134 -18.09 10.32 1.75
CA THR A 134 -18.76 10.01 0.47
C THR A 134 -17.82 9.60 -0.65
N ASP A 135 -16.51 9.69 -0.44
CA ASP A 135 -15.48 9.49 -1.49
C ASP A 135 -14.98 8.04 -1.57
N TYR A 136 -15.57 7.14 -0.77
CA TYR A 136 -15.28 5.71 -0.80
C TYR A 136 -16.48 4.84 -0.41
N ASN A 137 -16.51 3.62 -0.94
CA ASN A 137 -17.53 2.63 -0.61
C ASN A 137 -17.17 1.84 0.66
N LEU A 138 -17.76 2.23 1.79
CA LEU A 138 -17.55 1.57 3.09
C LEU A 138 -17.86 0.06 3.06
N GLN A 139 -18.88 -0.36 2.31
CA GLN A 139 -19.22 -1.78 2.22
C GLN A 139 -18.05 -2.57 1.61
N GLY A 140 -17.42 -2.04 0.56
CA GLY A 140 -16.24 -2.63 -0.07
C GLY A 140 -15.01 -2.59 0.83
N VAL A 141 -14.80 -1.47 1.54
CA VAL A 141 -13.69 -1.27 2.48
C VAL A 141 -13.70 -2.32 3.60
N TYR A 142 -14.86 -2.55 4.21
CA TYR A 142 -15.00 -3.56 5.28
C TYR A 142 -15.34 -4.95 4.76
N SER A 143 -15.36 -5.15 3.45
CA SER A 143 -15.68 -6.45 2.85
C SER A 143 -17.01 -7.04 3.30
N TYR A 144 -17.99 -6.17 3.54
CA TYR A 144 -19.27 -6.58 4.07
C TYR A 144 -20.08 -7.35 3.03
N GLY A 145 -20.37 -8.62 3.33
CA GLY A 145 -21.08 -9.54 2.44
C GLY A 145 -20.16 -10.37 1.54
N ASP A 146 -18.84 -10.17 1.60
CA ASP A 146 -17.89 -11.02 0.88
C ASP A 146 -17.98 -12.46 1.39
N LYS A 147 -17.81 -13.41 0.47
CA LYS A 147 -17.67 -14.82 0.79
C LYS A 147 -16.26 -15.10 1.30
N VAL A 148 -16.19 -15.95 2.31
CA VAL A 148 -14.93 -16.51 2.81
C VAL A 148 -14.56 -17.72 1.95
N GLY A 149 -13.26 -17.99 1.82
CA GLY A 149 -12.75 -19.09 0.99
C GLY A 149 -12.58 -18.75 -0.49
N GLU A 150 -12.75 -17.47 -0.85
CA GLU A 150 -12.36 -16.91 -2.15
C GLU A 150 -11.21 -15.90 -1.93
N PRO A 151 -10.20 -15.85 -2.83
CA PRO A 151 -9.14 -14.85 -2.72
C PRO A 151 -9.72 -13.42 -2.74
N PHE A 152 -9.37 -12.61 -1.75
CA PHE A 152 -9.62 -11.16 -1.79
C PHE A 152 -8.79 -10.49 -2.87
N ILE A 153 -7.53 -10.92 -2.98
CA ILE A 153 -6.57 -10.42 -3.96
C ILE A 153 -6.46 -11.45 -5.07
N ASP A 154 -7.20 -11.20 -6.15
CA ASP A 154 -7.18 -12.03 -7.34
C ASP A 154 -5.97 -11.65 -8.23
N HIS A 155 -5.28 -12.67 -8.77
CA HIS A 155 -4.10 -12.46 -9.62
C HIS A 155 -4.47 -12.01 -11.04
N GLU A 156 -5.61 -12.44 -11.55
CA GLU A 156 -6.08 -12.17 -12.91
C GLU A 156 -6.92 -10.89 -12.98
N ASN A 157 -7.75 -10.64 -11.97
CA ASN A 157 -8.71 -9.53 -11.92
C ASN A 157 -8.56 -8.73 -10.62
N LEU A 158 -7.40 -8.09 -10.44
CA LEU A 158 -7.14 -7.26 -9.26
C LEU A 158 -8.11 -6.07 -9.22
N ASP A 159 -8.95 -6.01 -8.19
CA ASP A 159 -9.94 -4.95 -8.02
C ASP A 159 -9.29 -3.63 -7.55
N LEU A 160 -8.75 -2.88 -8.51
CA LEU A 160 -8.10 -1.59 -8.24
C LEU A 160 -9.07 -0.55 -7.66
N GLY A 161 -10.36 -0.62 -8.01
CA GLY A 161 -11.37 0.32 -7.50
C GLY A 161 -11.58 0.13 -6.01
N ARG A 162 -11.71 -1.12 -5.58
CA ARG A 162 -11.84 -1.47 -4.16
C ARG A 162 -10.58 -1.15 -3.36
N LEU A 163 -9.40 -1.44 -3.90
CA LEU A 163 -8.14 -1.05 -3.26
C LEU A 163 -8.05 0.47 -3.09
N LEU A 164 -8.55 1.22 -4.07
CA LEU A 164 -8.59 2.67 -4.02
C LEU A 164 -9.57 3.18 -2.95
N ASP A 165 -10.73 2.54 -2.79
CA ASP A 165 -11.66 2.80 -1.68
C ASP A 165 -10.99 2.58 -0.32
N ILE A 166 -10.22 1.50 -0.15
CA ILE A 166 -9.46 1.23 1.09
C ILE A 166 -8.41 2.32 1.31
N ARG A 167 -7.68 2.74 0.26
CA ARG A 167 -6.73 3.86 0.36
C ARG A 167 -7.41 5.16 0.78
N HIS A 168 -8.56 5.50 0.19
CA HIS A 168 -9.32 6.72 0.52
C HIS A 168 -9.85 6.70 1.95
N PHE A 169 -10.30 5.53 2.43
CA PHE A 169 -10.64 5.34 3.84
C PHE A 169 -9.45 5.72 4.73
N TRP A 170 -8.28 5.13 4.49
CA TRP A 170 -7.09 5.44 5.29
C TRP A 170 -6.66 6.91 5.17
N GLN A 171 -6.68 7.48 3.96
CA GLN A 171 -6.39 8.90 3.74
C GLN A 171 -7.32 9.82 4.54
N ARG A 172 -8.61 9.48 4.67
CA ARG A 172 -9.52 10.21 5.58
C ARG A 172 -9.06 10.06 7.02
N HIS A 173 -8.95 8.84 7.52
CA HIS A 173 -8.81 8.60 8.95
C HIS A 173 -7.43 8.93 9.52
N VAL A 174 -6.38 8.99 8.70
CA VAL A 174 -5.03 9.44 9.14
C VAL A 174 -4.77 10.93 8.90
N LEU A 175 -5.57 11.63 8.09
CA LEU A 175 -5.37 13.06 7.80
C LEU A 175 -6.46 13.98 8.35
N HIS A 176 -7.66 13.46 8.61
CA HIS A 176 -8.80 14.28 9.01
C HIS A 176 -8.94 14.29 10.54
N PRO A 177 -8.65 15.41 11.24
CA PRO A 177 -8.63 15.45 12.71
C PRO A 177 -10.01 15.19 13.35
N VAL A 178 -11.09 15.50 12.63
CA VAL A 178 -12.47 15.29 13.13
C VAL A 178 -12.84 13.80 13.26
N GLU A 179 -12.10 12.88 12.64
CA GLU A 179 -12.39 11.45 12.81
C GLU A 179 -12.00 10.94 14.20
N LEU A 180 -11.16 11.67 14.95
CA LEU A 180 -10.71 11.31 16.31
C LEU A 180 -10.29 9.83 16.44
N SER A 181 -9.57 9.33 15.44
CA SER A 181 -9.10 7.93 15.36
C SER A 181 -7.59 7.86 15.20
N PHE A 182 -7.09 7.78 13.96
CA PHE A 182 -5.67 7.49 13.71
C PHE A 182 -4.82 8.72 13.40
N GLN A 183 -5.44 9.89 13.21
CA GLN A 183 -4.74 11.10 12.77
C GLN A 183 -3.68 11.56 13.78
N GLU A 184 -3.99 11.52 15.07
CA GLU A 184 -3.10 11.97 16.14
C GLU A 184 -1.79 11.15 16.13
N SER A 185 -1.87 9.82 16.33
CA SER A 185 -0.68 8.96 16.31
C SER A 185 0.07 9.02 14.98
N PHE A 186 -0.64 9.03 13.84
CA PHE A 186 0.02 9.09 12.54
C PHE A 186 0.80 10.38 12.34
N SER A 187 0.27 11.50 12.86
CA SER A 187 0.93 12.80 12.73
C SER A 187 2.18 12.93 13.59
N GLU A 188 2.19 12.27 14.76
CA GLU A 188 3.30 12.25 15.72
C GLU A 188 4.45 11.32 15.32
N LEU A 189 4.23 10.43 14.34
CA LEU A 189 5.28 9.57 13.83
C LEU A 189 6.49 10.39 13.32
N PRO A 190 7.72 9.97 13.65
CA PRO A 190 8.93 10.52 13.05
C PRO A 190 8.91 10.43 11.51
N GLU A 191 9.47 11.44 10.82
CA GLU A 191 9.48 11.50 9.35
C GLU A 191 10.21 10.32 8.69
N ASP A 192 11.16 9.71 9.37
CA ASP A 192 11.90 8.55 8.90
C ASP A 192 11.08 7.25 8.98
N VAL A 193 10.05 7.17 9.80
CA VAL A 193 9.14 6.01 9.89
C VAL A 193 7.80 6.23 9.20
N LYS A 194 7.56 7.42 8.63
CA LYS A 194 6.37 7.68 7.81
C LYS A 194 6.43 6.97 6.44
N PRO A 195 5.27 6.74 5.78
CA PRO A 195 5.22 6.09 4.49
C PRO A 195 6.13 6.74 3.43
N LYS A 196 7.01 5.95 2.83
CA LYS A 196 7.92 6.37 1.74
C LYS A 196 7.53 5.67 0.44
N LEU A 197 7.64 6.38 -0.69
CA LEU A 197 7.23 5.85 -1.99
C LEU A 197 8.12 4.68 -2.47
N ARG A 198 9.43 4.78 -2.23
CA ARG A 198 10.41 3.84 -2.75
C ARG A 198 11.38 3.38 -1.67
N LYS A 199 11.93 2.17 -1.88
CA LYS A 199 13.15 1.73 -1.21
C LYS A 199 14.35 2.45 -1.81
N GLU A 200 15.40 2.64 -1.02
CA GLU A 200 16.65 3.24 -1.50
C GLU A 200 17.30 2.32 -2.56
N ILE A 201 17.31 1.01 -2.28
CA ILE A 201 17.84 -0.04 -3.15
C ILE A 201 16.70 -0.69 -3.95
N PRO A 202 16.61 -0.53 -5.28
CA PRO A 202 15.49 -1.04 -6.07
C PRO A 202 15.36 -2.56 -6.09
N THR A 203 16.47 -3.30 -5.97
CA THR A 203 16.43 -4.78 -5.87
C THR A 203 15.79 -5.27 -4.58
N GLY A 204 15.62 -4.39 -3.58
CA GLY A 204 14.82 -4.67 -2.40
C GLY A 204 13.31 -4.55 -2.63
N ALA A 205 12.85 -3.90 -3.71
CA ALA A 205 11.42 -3.70 -3.96
C ALA A 205 10.67 -5.01 -4.26
N SER A 206 11.36 -6.00 -4.84
CA SER A 206 10.84 -7.36 -5.08
C SER A 206 11.00 -8.30 -3.88
N LYS A 207 11.59 -7.83 -2.77
CA LYS A 207 11.73 -8.57 -1.53
C LYS A 207 10.81 -7.99 -0.47
N LEU A 208 10.15 -8.86 0.28
CA LEU A 208 9.41 -8.46 1.48
C LEU A 208 10.38 -7.79 2.46
N SER A 209 9.97 -6.64 3.01
CA SER A 209 10.73 -5.99 4.07
C SER A 209 10.60 -6.74 5.38
N SER A 210 11.62 -6.61 6.22
CA SER A 210 11.65 -7.23 7.54
C SER A 210 10.91 -6.42 8.60
N SER A 211 10.57 -5.15 8.37
CA SER A 211 9.85 -4.34 9.35
C SER A 211 8.73 -3.55 8.68
N TRP A 212 7.55 -3.56 9.31
CA TRP A 212 6.36 -2.88 8.84
C TRP A 212 5.64 -2.19 9.99
N LEU A 213 5.04 -1.04 9.71
CA LEU A 213 4.23 -0.28 10.66
C LEU A 213 2.87 0.00 10.04
N GLY A 214 1.79 -0.07 10.82
CA GLY A 214 0.45 0.07 10.24
C GLY A 214 -0.71 0.14 11.21
N TYR A 215 -1.90 0.22 10.63
CA TYR A 215 -3.17 0.27 11.35
C TYR A 215 -4.15 -0.72 10.75
N TYR A 216 -5.12 -1.13 11.56
CA TYR A 216 -6.30 -1.87 11.12
C TYR A 216 -7.55 -1.23 11.74
N SER A 217 -8.70 -1.49 11.15
CA SER A 217 -9.98 -1.02 11.70
C SER A 217 -11.01 -2.14 11.71
N CYS A 218 -11.77 -2.22 12.80
CA CYS A 218 -12.82 -3.19 13.05
C CYS A 218 -14.23 -2.59 12.89
N ILE A 219 -15.21 -3.48 12.71
CA ILE A 219 -16.62 -3.22 12.99
C ILE A 219 -16.97 -4.02 14.25
N HIS A 220 -17.47 -3.35 15.29
CA HIS A 220 -17.98 -3.99 16.50
C HIS A 220 -19.52 -4.20 16.38
N PRO A 221 -20.10 -5.17 17.11
CA PRO A 221 -20.75 -6.35 16.53
C PRO A 221 -21.95 -6.11 15.61
N VAL A 222 -22.02 -6.93 14.57
CA VAL A 222 -23.09 -6.99 13.55
C VAL A 222 -24.49 -7.18 14.15
N SER A 223 -24.60 -7.83 15.31
CA SER A 223 -25.87 -8.13 15.98
C SER A 223 -26.58 -6.89 16.55
N ASP A 224 -25.83 -5.86 16.94
CA ASP A 224 -26.39 -4.61 17.49
C ASP A 224 -26.56 -3.53 16.41
N LEU A 225 -25.77 -3.61 15.33
CA LEU A 225 -25.96 -2.83 14.10
C LEU A 225 -27.36 -3.02 13.48
N LEU A 226 -27.89 -4.25 13.51
CA LEU A 226 -29.24 -4.56 13.02
C LEU A 226 -30.35 -4.01 13.93
N LYS A 227 -30.06 -3.66 15.18
CA LYS A 227 -31.06 -3.23 16.17
C LYS A 227 -31.14 -1.72 16.32
N ASN A 228 -29.99 -1.03 16.32
CA ASN A 228 -29.94 0.38 16.74
C ASN A 228 -29.55 1.36 15.63
N GLY A 229 -29.06 0.89 14.47
CA GLY A 229 -28.71 1.78 13.34
C GLY A 229 -27.50 2.69 13.58
N ASP A 230 -26.88 2.63 14.76
CA ASP A 230 -25.70 3.40 15.13
C ASP A 230 -24.44 2.74 14.56
N ARG A 231 -23.64 3.51 13.83
CA ARG A 231 -22.35 3.08 13.28
C ARG A 231 -21.29 3.07 14.39
N GLN A 232 -20.74 1.90 14.71
CA GLN A 232 -19.58 1.77 15.59
C GLN A 232 -18.48 1.00 14.86
N THR A 233 -17.79 1.69 13.95
CA THR A 233 -16.49 1.21 13.47
C THR A 233 -15.41 1.73 14.41
N CYS A 234 -14.30 1.01 14.53
CA CYS A 234 -13.12 1.45 15.28
C CYS A 234 -12.52 2.75 14.73
N ALA A 235 -12.99 3.22 13.58
CA ALA A 235 -12.60 4.44 12.92
C ALA A 235 -13.62 5.59 13.04
N ASP A 236 -14.83 5.36 13.59
CA ASP A 236 -15.96 6.30 13.47
C ASP A 236 -16.32 7.13 14.73
N ILE A 237 -15.96 6.83 15.99
CA ILE A 237 -16.41 7.67 17.16
C ILE A 237 -15.63 7.37 18.46
N GLU A 238 -15.43 8.43 19.27
CA GLU A 238 -15.26 8.68 20.75
C GLU A 238 -14.93 7.56 21.77
N ILE A 239 -14.76 6.31 21.36
CA ILE A 239 -14.61 5.14 22.25
C ILE A 239 -13.14 4.94 22.66
N HIS A 240 -12.21 5.47 21.87
CA HIS A 240 -10.80 5.46 22.24
C HIS A 240 -10.54 6.60 23.22
N GLY A 241 -10.55 6.28 24.51
CA GLY A 241 -10.06 7.18 25.55
C GLY A 241 -8.55 7.45 25.45
N GLU A 242 -7.85 6.69 24.59
CA GLU A 242 -6.41 6.67 24.41
C GLU A 242 -6.06 6.73 22.91
N VAL A 243 -4.88 7.29 22.60
CA VAL A 243 -4.36 7.38 21.23
C VAL A 243 -4.09 5.99 20.68
N ILE A 244 -4.60 5.68 19.48
CA ILE A 244 -4.39 4.37 18.84
C ILE A 244 -2.94 4.26 18.38
N ASP A 245 -2.17 3.38 19.01
CA ASP A 245 -0.79 3.09 18.62
C ASP A 245 -0.74 2.20 17.36
N PRO A 246 0.13 2.49 16.38
CA PRO A 246 0.30 1.62 15.23
C PRO A 246 0.90 0.26 15.60
N MET A 247 0.50 -0.75 14.86
CA MET A 247 1.03 -2.11 14.95
C MET A 247 2.38 -2.19 14.23
N ALA A 248 3.38 -2.78 14.87
CA ALA A 248 4.68 -3.11 14.26
C ALA A 248 4.77 -4.62 13.96
N LEU A 249 5.27 -4.97 12.77
CA LEU A 249 5.54 -6.34 12.35
C LEU A 249 7.03 -6.49 12.04
N ASP A 250 7.68 -7.47 12.67
CA ASP A 250 9.07 -7.83 12.41
C ASP A 250 9.13 -9.23 11.80
N LEU A 251 9.52 -9.32 10.53
CA LEU A 251 9.41 -10.50 9.67
C LEU A 251 10.78 -11.04 9.23
N LYS A 252 10.90 -12.36 9.17
CA LYS A 252 12.07 -13.10 8.65
C LYS A 252 11.61 -14.20 7.66
N PRO A 253 12.45 -14.59 6.69
CA PRO A 253 12.15 -15.72 5.82
C PRO A 253 11.92 -17.00 6.62
N SER A 254 10.99 -17.83 6.16
CA SER A 254 10.63 -19.09 6.81
C SER A 254 10.51 -20.23 5.81
N GLU A 255 10.70 -21.46 6.28
CA GLU A 255 10.42 -22.69 5.53
C GLU A 255 9.02 -23.25 5.83
N HIS A 256 8.30 -22.67 6.80
CA HIS A 256 6.96 -23.10 7.18
C HIS A 256 5.95 -22.91 6.04
N PHE A 257 4.97 -23.80 5.95
CA PHE A 257 3.95 -23.79 4.91
C PHE A 257 2.62 -23.22 5.42
N TRP A 258 1.76 -22.77 4.51
CA TRP A 258 0.43 -22.26 4.84
C TRP A 258 -0.51 -23.39 5.31
N PRO A 259 -1.00 -23.40 6.58
CA PRO A 259 -1.83 -24.48 7.13
C PRO A 259 -3.14 -24.69 6.37
N GLN A 260 -3.69 -25.91 6.45
CA GLN A 260 -4.92 -26.25 5.72
C GLN A 260 -6.15 -25.48 6.23
N GLN A 261 -6.21 -25.20 7.53
CA GLN A 261 -7.23 -24.37 8.16
C GLN A 261 -7.20 -22.96 7.54
N CYS A 262 -6.01 -22.36 7.44
CA CYS A 262 -5.84 -21.06 6.80
C CYS A 262 -6.25 -21.10 5.33
N ARG A 263 -5.89 -22.14 4.56
CA ARG A 263 -6.28 -22.30 3.14
C ARG A 263 -7.78 -22.32 2.91
N LYS A 264 -8.58 -22.81 3.86
CA LYS A 264 -10.04 -22.83 3.75
C LYS A 264 -10.64 -21.42 3.86
N ILE A 265 -9.97 -20.52 4.57
CA ILE A 265 -10.44 -19.16 4.86
C ILE A 265 -9.82 -18.16 3.87
N ILE A 266 -8.49 -18.21 3.73
CA ILE A 266 -7.67 -17.44 2.80
C ILE A 266 -6.96 -18.44 1.86
N PRO A 267 -7.55 -18.76 0.71
CA PRO A 267 -6.98 -19.73 -0.22
C PRO A 267 -5.70 -19.20 -0.89
N LEU A 268 -4.86 -20.11 -1.38
CA LEU A 268 -3.77 -19.74 -2.28
C LEU A 268 -4.36 -19.20 -3.59
N ALA A 269 -3.69 -18.23 -4.21
CA ALA A 269 -4.12 -17.63 -5.48
C ALA A 269 -3.10 -17.89 -6.59
N GLY A 270 -3.52 -17.64 -7.83
CA GLY A 270 -2.72 -17.89 -9.02
C GLY A 270 -2.64 -19.37 -9.41
N GLY A 271 -1.71 -19.68 -10.32
CA GLY A 271 -1.53 -21.00 -10.90
C GLY A 271 -0.57 -21.92 -10.10
N PRO A 272 -0.35 -23.16 -10.58
CA PRO A 272 0.63 -24.08 -10.02
C PRO A 272 2.06 -23.52 -9.97
N ASP A 273 2.40 -22.67 -10.94
CA ASP A 273 3.73 -22.07 -11.10
C ASP A 273 3.90 -20.74 -10.34
N THR A 274 2.88 -20.30 -9.60
CA THR A 274 2.97 -19.07 -8.80
C THR A 274 4.06 -19.21 -7.75
N LYS A 275 5.08 -18.34 -7.87
CA LYS A 275 6.19 -18.27 -6.93
C LYS A 275 5.70 -17.78 -5.57
N ARG A 276 5.96 -18.59 -4.54
CA ARG A 276 5.61 -18.30 -3.15
C ARG A 276 6.86 -18.16 -2.29
N THR A 277 6.85 -17.20 -1.39
CA THR A 277 7.92 -17.03 -0.40
C THR A 277 7.28 -16.90 0.97
N TYR A 278 7.63 -17.82 1.86
CA TYR A 278 7.09 -17.90 3.21
C TYR A 278 7.93 -17.08 4.18
N PHE A 279 7.26 -16.59 5.22
CA PHE A 279 7.86 -15.81 6.28
C PHE A 279 7.18 -16.09 7.60
N GLU A 280 7.89 -15.79 8.68
CA GLU A 280 7.39 -15.80 10.04
C GLU A 280 7.94 -14.57 10.76
N GLY A 281 7.45 -14.29 11.95
CA GLY A 281 7.80 -13.07 12.65
C GLY A 281 6.97 -12.83 13.88
N LYS A 282 6.99 -11.58 14.31
CA LYS A 282 6.33 -11.14 15.54
C LYS A 282 5.60 -9.83 15.30
N GLN A 283 4.49 -9.67 15.99
CA GLN A 283 3.72 -8.44 16.06
C GLN A 283 3.82 -7.87 17.47
N ARG A 284 3.99 -6.55 17.55
CA ARG A 284 3.97 -5.79 18.79
C ARG A 284 3.34 -4.41 18.62
N SER A 285 3.07 -3.75 19.73
CA SER A 285 2.76 -2.31 19.78
C SER A 285 4.02 -1.52 19.46
N TYR A 286 3.91 -0.43 18.70
CA TYR A 286 5.07 0.38 18.28
C TYR A 286 5.68 1.14 19.46
N SER A 287 4.83 1.70 20.32
CA SER A 287 5.23 2.47 21.50
C SER A 287 5.39 1.60 22.76
N GLY A 288 4.91 0.36 22.73
CA GLY A 288 4.96 -0.61 23.83
C GLY A 288 5.94 -1.77 23.57
N PRO A 289 7.27 -1.57 23.73
CA PRO A 289 8.26 -2.61 23.47
C PRO A 289 8.25 -3.77 24.49
N ASP A 290 7.59 -3.57 25.64
CA ASP A 290 7.50 -4.55 26.74
C ASP A 290 6.20 -5.38 26.68
N GLU A 291 5.37 -5.22 25.63
CA GLU A 291 4.16 -6.03 25.43
C GLU A 291 4.48 -7.41 24.86
N VAL A 292 3.62 -8.39 25.17
CA VAL A 292 3.71 -9.76 24.68
C VAL A 292 3.71 -9.76 23.15
N GLU A 293 4.74 -10.39 22.58
CA GLU A 293 4.89 -10.46 21.13
C GLU A 293 3.99 -11.55 20.55
N ASN A 294 3.12 -11.17 19.63
CA ASN A 294 2.19 -12.10 18.98
C ASN A 294 2.86 -12.77 17.78
N PRO A 295 2.85 -14.11 17.67
CA PRO A 295 3.45 -14.81 16.54
C PRO A 295 2.76 -14.47 15.22
N VAL A 296 3.58 -14.31 14.17
CA VAL A 296 3.17 -14.02 12.80
C VAL A 296 3.70 -15.09 11.86
N PHE A 297 2.88 -15.58 10.95
CA PHE A 297 3.34 -16.42 9.84
C PHE A 297 2.53 -16.17 8.57
N GLY A 298 3.17 -16.33 7.42
CA GLY A 298 2.53 -15.99 6.16
C GLY A 298 3.34 -16.30 4.92
N PHE A 299 2.86 -15.78 3.80
CA PHE A 299 3.52 -15.88 2.51
C PHE A 299 3.22 -14.70 1.60
N THR A 300 4.08 -14.54 0.61
CA THR A 300 3.88 -13.64 -0.53
C THR A 300 3.73 -14.44 -1.82
N GLU A 301 2.96 -13.90 -2.75
CA GLU A 301 2.73 -14.42 -4.11
C GLU A 301 2.95 -13.30 -5.12
N GLU A 302 3.80 -13.54 -6.12
CA GLU A 302 4.00 -12.58 -7.22
C GLU A 302 2.78 -12.59 -8.16
N ILE A 303 2.27 -11.40 -8.51
CA ILE A 303 1.21 -11.24 -9.50
C ILE A 303 1.88 -10.92 -10.84
N ALA A 304 1.93 -11.91 -11.73
CA ALA A 304 2.72 -11.86 -12.97
C ALA A 304 2.23 -10.81 -14.01
N GLY A 305 0.97 -10.37 -13.89
CA GLY A 305 0.34 -9.41 -14.81
C GLY A 305 0.56 -7.95 -14.44
N GLN A 306 0.39 -7.05 -15.42
CA GLN A 306 0.26 -5.63 -15.16
C GLN A 306 -1.18 -5.30 -14.80
N HIS A 307 -1.36 -4.52 -13.73
CA HIS A 307 -2.64 -3.98 -13.31
C HIS A 307 -2.54 -2.46 -13.23
N GLY A 308 -3.49 -1.78 -13.88
CA GLY A 308 -3.52 -0.31 -13.93
C GLY A 308 -2.29 0.33 -14.58
N GLY A 309 -1.66 -0.39 -15.52
CA GLY A 309 -0.42 0.03 -16.19
C GLY A 309 0.86 -0.39 -15.45
N PHE A 310 0.79 -0.79 -14.19
CA PHE A 310 1.97 -1.11 -13.40
C PHE A 310 2.17 -2.62 -13.25
N GLY A 311 3.42 -3.07 -13.34
CA GLY A 311 3.84 -4.40 -12.91
C GLY A 311 4.40 -4.39 -11.48
N GLY A 312 4.76 -5.57 -10.96
CA GLY A 312 5.39 -5.68 -9.64
C GLY A 312 4.41 -5.66 -8.46
N TRP A 313 3.12 -5.92 -8.72
CA TRP A 313 2.14 -6.19 -7.69
C TRP A 313 2.46 -7.54 -7.01
N MET A 314 2.31 -7.60 -5.69
CA MET A 314 2.43 -8.85 -4.95
C MET A 314 1.22 -9.01 -4.03
N ARG A 315 0.72 -10.23 -3.89
CA ARG A 315 -0.23 -10.58 -2.83
C ARG A 315 0.54 -10.99 -1.59
N ILE A 316 0.08 -10.57 -0.42
CA ILE A 316 0.59 -11.00 0.87
C ILE A 316 -0.57 -11.54 1.70
N CYS A 317 -0.33 -12.70 2.34
CA CYS A 317 -1.25 -13.30 3.29
C CYS A 317 -0.49 -13.64 4.58
N PHE A 318 -1.05 -13.34 5.73
CA PHE A 318 -0.45 -13.72 7.01
C PHE A 318 -1.50 -13.90 8.10
N VAL A 319 -1.12 -14.59 9.16
CA VAL A 319 -1.88 -14.74 10.39
C VAL A 319 -1.10 -14.10 11.51
N ILE A 320 -1.83 -13.45 12.42
CA ILE A 320 -1.35 -13.05 13.75
C ILE A 320 -2.20 -13.84 14.75
N ALA A 321 -1.55 -14.57 15.65
CA ALA A 321 -2.23 -15.29 16.72
C ALA A 321 -1.82 -14.70 18.07
N GLU A 322 -2.71 -14.82 19.06
CA GLU A 322 -2.44 -14.43 20.45
C GLU A 322 -1.19 -15.16 20.97
N GLY A 323 -0.23 -14.40 21.50
CA GLY A 323 0.91 -14.93 22.24
C GLY A 323 0.49 -15.35 23.64
N ASN A 324 1.15 -16.37 24.19
CA ASN A 324 0.94 -16.80 25.58
C ASN A 324 1.81 -15.96 26.52
N GLU A 325 1.22 -15.42 27.58
CA GLU A 325 1.95 -14.74 28.67
C GLU A 325 2.76 -15.71 29.55
N ASP A 326 2.41 -17.00 29.55
CA ASP A 326 2.93 -18.02 30.47
C ASP A 326 4.25 -18.67 30.01
N ASP A 327 4.77 -18.34 28.82
CA ASP A 327 5.96 -19.01 28.24
C ASP A 327 7.30 -18.53 28.86
N GLU A 328 7.31 -17.57 29.80
CA GLU A 328 8.57 -17.13 30.47
C GLU A 328 9.12 -18.13 31.51
N ASP A 329 8.33 -19.12 31.97
CA ASP A 329 8.69 -20.04 33.06
C ASP A 329 8.88 -21.52 32.65
N ASP A 330 8.62 -21.89 31.39
CA ASP A 330 8.78 -23.28 30.90
C ASP A 330 10.09 -23.44 30.12
N GLU A 331 11.01 -24.29 30.62
CA GLU A 331 12.33 -24.57 30.02
C GLU A 331 12.28 -25.25 28.62
N ASP A 332 11.08 -25.45 28.06
CA ASP A 332 10.82 -26.03 26.73
C ASP A 332 10.16 -24.97 25.81
N ASP A 333 10.90 -23.89 25.54
CA ASP A 333 10.64 -22.81 24.56
C ASP A 333 10.59 -23.34 23.09
N GLU A 334 9.75 -24.32 22.79
CA GLU A 334 9.52 -24.76 21.40
C GLU A 334 8.54 -23.80 20.70
N GLU A 335 9.07 -22.96 19.81
CA GLU A 335 8.30 -22.07 18.91
C GLU A 335 7.16 -22.87 18.24
N LYS A 336 5.91 -22.61 18.64
CA LYS A 336 4.73 -23.35 18.17
C LYS A 336 4.65 -23.29 16.64
N THR A 337 4.57 -24.45 15.99
CA THR A 337 4.39 -24.50 14.54
C THR A 337 3.09 -23.81 14.11
N PRO A 338 3.00 -23.25 12.88
CA PRO A 338 1.78 -22.61 12.39
C PRO A 338 0.51 -23.46 12.45
N SER A 339 0.62 -24.79 12.42
CA SER A 339 -0.56 -25.66 12.52
C SER A 339 -1.08 -25.75 13.96
N LEU A 340 -0.19 -25.75 14.95
CA LEU A 340 -0.55 -25.78 16.37
C LEU A 340 -1.13 -24.44 16.82
N LEU A 341 -0.59 -23.31 16.34
CA LEU A 341 -1.16 -21.98 16.60
C LEU A 341 -2.61 -21.86 16.13
N MET A 342 -2.97 -22.53 15.03
CA MET A 342 -4.35 -22.53 14.53
C MET A 342 -5.33 -23.38 15.36
N GLU A 343 -4.82 -24.19 16.29
CA GLU A 343 -5.61 -25.01 17.22
C GLU A 343 -5.75 -24.35 18.60
N ASP A 344 -5.06 -23.24 18.86
CA ASP A 344 -5.07 -22.54 20.13
C ASP A 344 -6.44 -21.91 20.46
N GLU A 345 -6.74 -21.72 21.74
CA GLU A 345 -8.01 -21.15 22.20
C GLU A 345 -8.06 -19.62 22.08
N GLY A 346 -6.90 -18.96 21.99
CA GLY A 346 -6.75 -17.50 21.85
C GLY A 346 -7.25 -16.89 20.53
N TRP A 347 -7.23 -15.57 20.39
CA TRP A 347 -7.67 -14.92 19.14
C TRP A 347 -6.70 -15.19 17.98
N ILE A 348 -7.24 -15.25 16.76
CA ILE A 348 -6.46 -15.50 15.54
C ILE A 348 -7.00 -14.61 14.42
N HIS A 349 -6.16 -13.73 13.91
CA HIS A 349 -6.52 -12.79 12.84
C HIS A 349 -5.76 -13.12 11.56
N GLY A 350 -6.49 -13.26 10.45
CA GLY A 350 -5.95 -13.47 9.12
C GLY A 350 -5.96 -12.19 8.32
N TYR A 351 -4.91 -11.95 7.55
CA TYR A 351 -4.69 -10.76 6.75
C TYR A 351 -4.46 -11.16 5.30
N GLU A 352 -5.10 -10.43 4.39
CA GLU A 352 -4.93 -10.59 2.95
C GLU A 352 -4.87 -9.22 2.29
N ALA A 353 -3.77 -8.93 1.59
CA ALA A 353 -3.52 -7.63 0.99
C ALA A 353 -2.69 -7.70 -0.28
N VAL A 354 -2.68 -6.57 -0.98
CA VAL A 354 -1.71 -6.31 -2.03
C VAL A 354 -0.56 -5.48 -1.47
N ILE A 355 0.67 -5.82 -1.83
CA ILE A 355 1.82 -4.92 -1.76
C ILE A 355 1.86 -4.14 -3.08
N ILE A 356 1.78 -2.83 -2.96
CA ILE A 356 1.76 -1.89 -4.09
C ILE A 356 3.13 -1.87 -4.77
N PRO A 357 3.21 -1.71 -6.11
CA PRO A 357 4.46 -1.53 -6.84
C PRO A 357 5.39 -0.52 -6.15
N GLY A 358 6.67 -0.90 -6.01
CA GLY A 358 7.64 -0.20 -5.17
C GLY A 358 7.90 -0.90 -3.83
N GLY A 359 7.01 -1.80 -3.40
CA GLY A 359 7.27 -2.72 -2.28
C GLY A 359 7.25 -2.09 -0.90
N ARG A 360 6.63 -0.91 -0.77
CA ARG A 360 6.70 -0.06 0.45
C ARG A 360 5.40 0.04 1.23
N MET A 361 4.28 -0.35 0.65
CA MET A 361 2.96 -0.22 1.27
C MET A 361 2.11 -1.45 0.94
N MET A 362 1.33 -1.90 1.92
CA MET A 362 0.30 -2.90 1.73
C MET A 362 -1.07 -2.39 2.14
N LEU A 363 -2.09 -2.77 1.35
CA LEU A 363 -3.48 -2.41 1.55
C LEU A 363 -4.34 -3.65 1.38
N GLY A 364 -5.24 -3.90 2.33
CA GLY A 364 -6.15 -5.02 2.20
C GLY A 364 -7.12 -5.15 3.34
N ARG A 365 -7.51 -6.39 3.63
CA ARG A 365 -8.46 -6.73 4.68
C ARG A 365 -7.85 -7.67 5.72
N TRP A 366 -8.28 -7.51 6.94
CA TRP A 366 -8.11 -8.50 7.99
C TRP A 366 -9.47 -9.13 8.32
N LEU A 367 -9.45 -10.32 8.91
CA LEU A 367 -10.63 -11.00 9.43
C LEU A 367 -10.28 -11.88 10.62
N ASP A 368 -11.25 -12.10 11.50
CA ASP A 368 -11.16 -13.11 12.56
C ASP A 368 -11.28 -14.51 11.94
N MET A 369 -10.28 -15.36 12.18
CA MET A 369 -10.20 -16.70 11.59
C MET A 369 -11.15 -17.70 12.26
N LYS A 370 -11.68 -17.37 13.44
CA LYS A 370 -12.70 -18.14 14.18
C LYS A 370 -14.11 -17.61 13.91
N ALA A 371 -14.27 -16.29 13.89
CA ALA A 371 -15.53 -15.57 13.62
C ALA A 371 -15.42 -14.69 12.37
N THR A 372 -15.39 -15.32 11.20
CA THR A 372 -15.08 -14.67 9.90
C THR A 372 -16.04 -13.57 9.44
N ASP A 373 -17.11 -13.29 10.19
CA ASP A 373 -17.96 -12.12 10.01
C ASP A 373 -17.32 -10.83 10.54
N ALA A 374 -16.42 -10.93 11.52
CA ALA A 374 -15.57 -9.84 11.97
C ALA A 374 -14.39 -9.64 11.00
N ARG A 375 -14.31 -8.44 10.42
CA ARG A 375 -13.35 -8.07 9.38
C ARG A 375 -13.28 -6.57 9.20
N GLY A 376 -12.22 -6.10 8.56
CA GLY A 376 -12.10 -4.71 8.16
C GLY A 376 -10.83 -4.39 7.40
N PRO A 377 -10.61 -3.12 7.05
CA PRO A 377 -9.45 -2.71 6.28
C PRO A 377 -8.20 -2.70 7.17
N PHE A 378 -7.05 -2.80 6.53
CA PHE A 378 -5.77 -2.47 7.14
C PHE A 378 -4.84 -1.77 6.14
N ILE A 379 -3.84 -1.08 6.68
CA ILE A 379 -2.72 -0.49 5.94
C ILE A 379 -1.43 -0.73 6.72
N PHE A 380 -0.37 -1.15 6.03
CA PHE A 380 0.99 -1.09 6.57
C PHE A 380 1.93 -0.44 5.55
N TRP A 381 3.02 0.12 6.05
CA TRP A 381 4.14 0.56 5.25
C TRP A 381 5.46 0.09 5.86
N ASP A 382 6.44 -0.04 4.99
CA ASP A 382 7.80 -0.46 5.32
C ASP A 382 8.58 0.69 5.95
N VAL A 383 9.28 0.42 7.06
CA VAL A 383 10.01 1.41 7.87
C VAL A 383 11.52 1.25 7.78
#